data_AF-A0A7J6EWH7-F1
#
_entry.id   AF-A0A7J6EWH7-F1
#
_cell.length_a   1.000
_cell.length_b   1.000
_cell.length_c   1.000
_cell.angle_alpha   90.00
_cell.angle_beta   90.00
_cell.angle_gamma   90.00
#
_symmetry.space_group_name_H-M   'P 1'
#
loop_
_entity.id
_entity.type
_entity.pdbx_description
1 polymer ?
#
loop_
_entity_poly.entity_id
_entity_poly.type
_entity_poly.pdbx_seq_one_letter_code
_entity_poly.pdbx_strand_id
1 'polypeptide(L)'
;MSSKMNILQNKADDIGNVAGLSLEKQKEVLKGQSEALNGLQSLTQFQSKALEESRAVLQQLANFGHEQQEELLQRQEKLQQAHDHLVENSKSMLAAQYQDDGYFFHLYNFWTWKGRKIHYVVQGEGSPVVLIHGFGASAYHWRYYIPELAKKHKVYAIDLLGFGWSEKAIIEYGMEGPGGGFLAGDCERASSFSWKQYRH
;
A
#
# COMPACT_ATOMS: atom_id res chain seq x y z
N MET A 1 -27.46 -96.63 39.40
CA MET A 1 -27.64 -95.19 39.68
C MET A 1 -26.31 -94.42 39.81
N SER A 2 -25.23 -95.04 40.31
CA SER A 2 -23.91 -94.39 40.50
C SER A 2 -23.22 -93.84 39.23
N SER A 3 -23.28 -94.53 38.08
CA SER A 3 -22.60 -94.07 36.85
C SER A 3 -23.18 -92.76 36.27
N LYS A 4 -24.51 -92.56 36.32
CA LYS A 4 -25.13 -91.30 35.88
C LYS A 4 -24.78 -90.13 36.79
N MET A 5 -24.64 -90.37 38.09
CA MET A 5 -24.23 -89.37 39.08
C MET A 5 -22.80 -88.89 38.82
N ASN A 6 -21.87 -89.82 38.55
CA ASN A 6 -20.49 -89.46 38.22
C ASN A 6 -20.39 -88.65 36.91
N ILE A 7 -21.21 -88.96 35.91
CA ILE A 7 -21.24 -88.19 34.65
C ILE A 7 -21.75 -86.77 34.88
N LEU A 8 -22.76 -86.59 35.73
CA LEU A 8 -23.28 -85.26 36.07
C LEU A 8 -22.27 -84.45 36.88
N GLN A 9 -21.55 -85.09 37.81
CA GLN A 9 -20.49 -84.45 38.58
C GLN A 9 -19.34 -84.00 37.66
N ASN A 10 -18.85 -84.88 36.80
CA ASN A 10 -17.77 -84.55 35.85
C ASN A 10 -18.19 -83.41 34.89
N LYS A 11 -19.43 -83.43 34.39
CA LYS A 11 -19.94 -82.33 33.56
C LYS A 11 -20.07 -81.02 34.33
N ALA A 12 -20.48 -81.07 35.60
CA ALA A 12 -20.55 -79.89 36.45
C ALA A 12 -19.15 -79.31 36.71
N ASP A 13 -18.16 -80.17 36.94
CA ASP A 13 -16.77 -79.77 37.13
C ASP A 13 -16.17 -79.16 35.83
N ASP A 14 -16.43 -79.77 34.67
CA ASP A 14 -16.03 -79.21 33.36
C ASP A 14 -16.66 -77.83 33.11
N ILE A 15 -17.95 -77.67 33.42
CA ILE A 15 -18.65 -76.38 33.30
C ILE A 15 -18.04 -75.35 34.25
N GLY A 16 -17.72 -75.72 35.50
CA GLY A 16 -17.06 -74.86 36.46
C GLY A 16 -15.69 -74.38 35.98
N ASN A 17 -14.89 -75.29 35.43
CA ASN A 17 -13.57 -74.98 34.88
C ASN A 17 -13.67 -74.04 33.66
N VAL A 18 -14.58 -74.33 32.72
CA VAL A 18 -14.79 -73.46 31.54
C VAL A 18 -15.34 -72.10 31.94
N ALA A 19 -16.25 -72.03 32.91
CA ALA A 19 -16.76 -70.77 33.44
C ALA A 19 -15.65 -69.94 34.12
N GLY A 20 -14.78 -70.58 34.91
CA GLY A 20 -13.61 -69.94 35.51
C GLY A 20 -12.64 -69.37 34.46
N LEU A 21 -12.30 -70.16 33.44
CA LEU A 21 -11.46 -69.72 32.33
C LEU A 21 -12.11 -68.58 31.52
N SER A 22 -13.42 -68.63 31.31
CA SER A 22 -14.16 -67.58 30.61
C SER A 22 -14.15 -66.27 31.41
N LEU A 23 -14.27 -66.34 32.73
CA LEU A 23 -14.29 -65.18 33.62
C LEU A 23 -12.91 -64.52 33.72
N GLU A 24 -11.83 -65.32 33.79
CA GLU A 24 -10.46 -64.80 33.72
C GLU A 24 -10.17 -64.13 32.35
N LYS A 25 -10.60 -64.73 31.23
CA LYS A 25 -10.48 -64.09 29.91
C LYS A 25 -11.27 -62.78 29.85
N GLN A 26 -12.47 -62.71 30.43
CA GLN A 26 -13.24 -61.47 30.49
C GLN A 26 -12.51 -60.39 31.33
N LYS A 27 -11.84 -60.78 32.41
CA LYS A 27 -11.04 -59.87 33.25
C LYS A 27 -9.83 -59.32 32.50
N GLU A 28 -9.13 -60.14 31.74
CA GLU A 28 -8.03 -59.69 30.86
C GLU A 28 -8.53 -58.72 29.78
N VAL A 29 -9.67 -59.01 29.16
CA VAL A 29 -10.28 -58.11 28.16
C VAL A 29 -10.64 -56.77 28.79
N LEU A 30 -11.28 -56.76 29.97
CA LEU A 30 -11.62 -55.53 30.68
C LEU A 30 -10.37 -54.71 31.07
N LYS A 31 -9.30 -55.39 31.48
CA LYS A 31 -8.01 -54.75 31.76
C LYS A 31 -7.45 -54.09 30.49
N GLY A 32 -7.42 -54.82 29.37
CA GLY A 32 -6.96 -54.28 28.09
C GLY A 32 -7.80 -53.09 27.59
N GLN A 33 -9.12 -53.14 27.80
CA GLN A 33 -10.02 -52.02 27.49
C GLN A 33 -9.75 -50.80 28.38
N SER A 34 -9.51 -51.00 29.67
CA SER A 34 -9.17 -49.91 30.60
C SER A 34 -7.84 -49.26 30.23
N GLU A 35 -6.83 -50.05 29.86
CA GLU A 35 -5.54 -49.54 29.40
C GLU A 35 -5.68 -48.75 28.08
N ALA A 36 -6.48 -49.24 27.14
CA ALA A 36 -6.78 -48.54 25.89
C ALA A 36 -7.52 -47.22 26.13
N LEU A 37 -8.51 -47.20 27.03
CA LEU A 37 -9.23 -45.98 27.42
C LEU A 37 -8.29 -44.95 28.06
N ASN A 38 -7.38 -45.38 28.94
CA ASN A 38 -6.37 -44.50 29.53
C ASN A 38 -5.46 -43.89 28.44
N GLY A 39 -5.04 -44.70 27.47
CA GLY A 39 -4.26 -44.23 26.31
C GLY A 39 -4.99 -43.19 25.48
N LEU A 40 -6.29 -43.41 25.19
CA LEU A 40 -7.14 -42.44 24.48
C LEU A 40 -7.32 -41.13 25.27
N GLN A 41 -7.46 -41.22 26.59
CA GLN A 41 -7.54 -40.04 27.45
C GLN A 41 -6.25 -39.22 27.42
N SER A 42 -5.08 -39.88 27.50
CA SER A 42 -3.78 -39.22 27.35
C SER A 42 -3.61 -38.56 25.98
N LEU A 43 -4.02 -39.24 24.90
CA LEU A 43 -3.97 -38.69 23.55
C LEU A 43 -4.86 -37.46 23.42
N THR A 44 -6.09 -37.53 23.94
CA THR A 44 -7.05 -36.42 23.91
C THR A 44 -6.50 -35.21 24.67
N GLN A 45 -5.90 -35.45 25.84
CA GLN A 45 -5.28 -34.39 26.63
C GLN A 45 -4.08 -33.76 25.90
N PHE A 46 -3.22 -34.57 25.28
CA PHE A 46 -2.10 -34.09 24.49
C PHE A 46 -2.56 -33.23 23.30
N GLN A 47 -3.55 -33.72 22.54
CA GLN A 47 -4.09 -32.99 21.39
C GLN A 47 -4.77 -31.68 21.81
N SER A 48 -5.54 -31.68 22.91
CA SER A 48 -6.17 -30.46 23.43
C SER A 48 -5.12 -29.42 23.82
N LYS A 49 -4.04 -29.84 24.49
CA LYS A 49 -2.95 -28.94 24.88
C LYS A 49 -2.21 -28.38 23.67
N ALA A 50 -1.87 -29.22 22.69
CA ALA A 50 -1.21 -28.79 21.47
C ALA A 50 -2.09 -27.79 20.67
N LEU A 51 -3.41 -28.01 20.63
CA LEU A 51 -4.35 -27.11 19.98
C LEU A 51 -4.45 -25.76 20.71
N GLU A 52 -4.47 -25.78 22.04
CA GLU A 52 -4.49 -24.58 22.86
C GLU A 52 -3.22 -23.74 22.68
N GLU A 53 -2.05 -24.38 22.68
CA GLU A 53 -0.77 -23.74 22.40
C GLU A 53 -0.73 -23.14 20.99
N SER A 54 -1.17 -23.90 19.98
CA SER A 54 -1.25 -23.41 18.61
C SER A 54 -2.16 -22.19 18.48
N ARG A 55 -3.32 -22.21 19.14
CA ARG A 55 -4.25 -21.08 19.16
C ARG A 55 -3.64 -19.85 19.83
N ALA A 56 -2.91 -20.03 20.93
CA ALA A 56 -2.25 -18.95 21.64
C ALA A 56 -1.18 -18.27 20.75
N VAL A 57 -0.37 -19.06 20.05
CA VAL A 57 0.66 -18.56 19.12
C VAL A 57 0.01 -17.78 17.96
N LEU A 58 -1.06 -18.32 17.37
CA LEU A 58 -1.78 -17.64 16.29
C LEU A 58 -2.39 -16.30 16.76
N GLN A 59 -2.90 -16.24 17.99
CA GLN A 59 -3.40 -14.99 18.55
C GLN A 59 -2.29 -13.96 18.74
N GLN A 60 -1.11 -14.38 19.22
CA GLN A 60 0.05 -13.49 19.35
C GLN A 60 0.51 -12.94 17.99
N LEU A 61 0.57 -13.80 16.97
CA LEU A 61 0.90 -13.41 15.59
C LEU A 61 -0.11 -12.41 15.02
N ALA A 62 -1.40 -12.63 15.24
CA ALA A 62 -2.45 -11.71 14.80
C ALA A 62 -2.32 -10.33 15.48
N ASN A 63 -2.09 -10.31 16.80
CA ASN A 63 -1.90 -9.08 17.54
C ASN A 63 -0.64 -8.33 17.07
N PHE A 64 0.48 -9.05 16.92
CA PHE A 64 1.72 -8.47 16.41
C PHE A 64 1.52 -7.87 15.01
N GLY A 65 0.81 -8.57 14.12
CA GLY A 65 0.48 -8.07 12.79
C GLY A 65 -0.32 -6.76 12.84
N HIS A 66 -1.33 -6.68 13.71
CA HIS A 66 -2.11 -5.47 13.91
C HIS A 66 -1.28 -4.30 14.45
N GLU A 67 -0.46 -4.53 15.47
CA GLU A 67 0.41 -3.50 16.05
C GLU A 67 1.40 -2.94 15.01
N GLN A 68 2.02 -3.82 14.22
CA GLN A 68 2.93 -3.40 13.16
C GLN A 68 2.22 -2.60 12.07
N GLN A 69 0.98 -2.97 11.72
CA GLN A 69 0.19 -2.24 10.74
C GLN A 69 -0.19 -0.83 11.24
N GLU A 70 -0.61 -0.69 12.49
CA GLU A 70 -0.89 0.62 13.09
C GLU A 70 0.35 1.50 13.16
N GLU A 71 1.51 0.94 13.53
CA GLU A 71 2.77 1.67 13.57
C GLU A 71 3.15 2.20 12.18
N LEU A 72 2.99 1.38 11.13
CA LEU A 72 3.26 1.79 9.75
C LEU A 72 2.34 2.92 9.30
N LEU A 73 1.05 2.86 9.63
CA LEU A 73 0.10 3.92 9.31
C LEU A 73 0.48 5.24 10.01
N GLN A 74 0.84 5.20 11.29
CA GLN A 74 1.32 6.38 12.01
C GLN A 74 2.61 6.95 11.41
N ARG A 75 3.55 6.10 10.99
CA ARG A 75 4.77 6.53 10.30
C ARG A 75 4.46 7.18 8.96
N GLN A 76 3.52 6.63 8.19
CA GLN A 76 3.07 7.22 6.93
C GLN A 76 2.44 8.61 7.14
N GLU A 77 1.59 8.76 8.16
CA GLU A 77 0.98 10.05 8.50
C GLU A 77 2.05 11.09 8.90
N LYS A 78 3.01 10.71 9.74
CA LYS A 78 4.14 11.60 10.10
C LYS A 78 4.97 12.01 8.88
N LEU A 79 5.22 11.08 7.96
CA LEU A 79 5.91 11.38 6.71
C LEU A 79 5.10 12.34 5.83
N GLN A 80 3.78 12.17 5.76
CA GLN A 80 2.92 13.09 5.02
C GLN A 80 2.95 14.50 5.63
N GLN A 81 2.85 14.62 6.96
CA GLN A 81 2.95 15.90 7.65
C GLN A 81 4.31 16.58 7.44
N ALA A 82 5.40 15.80 7.50
CA ALA A 82 6.73 16.31 7.21
C ALA A 82 6.86 16.78 5.75
N HIS A 83 6.29 16.04 4.80
CA HIS A 83 6.24 16.43 3.39
C HIS A 83 5.48 17.75 3.21
N ASP A 84 4.30 17.88 3.79
CA ASP A 84 3.48 19.10 3.69
C ASP A 84 4.21 20.30 4.28
N HIS A 85 4.90 20.11 5.42
CA HIS A 85 5.73 21.13 6.03
C HIS A 85 6.91 21.52 5.14
N LEU A 86 7.57 20.56 4.48
CA LEU A 86 8.64 20.84 3.52
C LEU A 86 8.12 21.60 2.30
N VAL A 87 6.95 21.26 1.79
CA VAL A 87 6.29 21.99 0.70
C VAL A 87 6.01 23.42 1.12
N GLU A 88 5.45 23.64 2.31
CA GLU A 88 5.15 24.99 2.80
C GLU A 88 6.42 25.81 3.05
N ASN A 89 7.45 25.19 3.63
CA ASN A 89 8.76 25.82 3.78
C ASN A 89 9.40 26.15 2.42
N SER A 90 9.24 25.30 1.41
CA SER A 90 9.72 25.59 0.06
C SER A 90 9.00 26.80 -0.56
N LYS A 91 7.69 26.94 -0.34
CA LYS A 91 6.92 28.10 -0.79
C LYS A 91 7.36 29.38 -0.09
N SER A 92 7.59 29.32 1.22
CA SER A 92 8.02 30.50 1.98
C SER A 92 9.45 30.92 1.61
N MET A 93 10.36 29.97 1.37
CA MET A 93 11.70 30.25 0.86
C MET A 93 11.65 30.83 -0.56
N LEU A 94 10.79 30.31 -1.44
CA LEU A 94 10.57 30.90 -2.76
C LEU A 94 9.96 32.29 -2.67
N ALA A 95 9.09 32.57 -1.69
CA ALA A 95 8.61 33.93 -1.46
C ALA A 95 9.71 34.87 -0.95
N ALA A 96 10.62 34.37 -0.09
CA ALA A 96 11.72 35.15 0.47
C ALA A 96 12.87 35.39 -0.53
N GLN A 97 13.15 34.45 -1.43
CA GLN A 97 14.16 34.59 -2.48
C GLN A 97 13.75 35.61 -3.57
N TYR A 98 12.48 36.00 -3.62
CA TYR A 98 11.90 36.87 -4.65
C TYR A 98 11.33 38.17 -4.05
N GLN A 99 11.73 38.49 -2.83
CA GLN A 99 11.18 39.59 -2.05
C GLN A 99 11.84 40.95 -2.31
N ASP A 100 12.73 41.04 -3.32
CA ASP A 100 13.44 42.30 -3.64
C ASP A 100 12.76 43.12 -4.76
N ASP A 101 11.71 42.59 -5.39
CA ASP A 101 11.20 43.17 -6.65
C ASP A 101 9.79 43.80 -6.54
N GLY A 102 9.05 43.63 -5.45
CA GLY A 102 7.68 44.21 -5.31
C GLY A 102 6.61 43.70 -6.30
N TYR A 103 6.96 42.81 -7.24
CA TYR A 103 6.07 42.28 -8.30
C TYR A 103 5.35 40.96 -7.93
N PHE A 104 5.48 40.50 -6.68
CA PHE A 104 5.23 39.10 -6.32
C PHE A 104 3.75 38.68 -6.23
N PHE A 105 2.79 39.61 -6.09
CA PHE A 105 1.38 39.25 -5.94
C PHE A 105 0.69 38.78 -7.25
N HIS A 106 1.35 38.93 -8.41
CA HIS A 106 0.79 38.57 -9.73
C HIS A 106 1.38 37.30 -10.36
N LEU A 107 2.22 36.56 -9.63
CA LEU A 107 2.97 35.42 -10.16
C LEU A 107 2.22 34.08 -10.12
N TYR A 108 0.97 34.02 -9.66
CA TYR A 108 0.23 32.76 -9.54
C TYR A 108 -1.14 32.82 -10.23
N ASN A 109 -1.17 33.27 -11.49
CA ASN A 109 -2.39 33.15 -12.28
C ASN A 109 -2.42 31.82 -13.01
N PHE A 110 -3.62 31.25 -13.09
CA PHE A 110 -3.84 30.01 -13.81
C PHE A 110 -5.14 30.10 -14.61
N TRP A 111 -5.11 29.53 -15.81
CA TRP A 111 -6.34 29.19 -16.51
C TRP A 111 -6.47 27.67 -16.64
N THR A 112 -7.68 27.22 -16.98
CA THR A 112 -7.90 25.82 -17.36
C THR A 112 -7.99 25.72 -18.87
N TRP A 113 -7.07 24.98 -19.49
CA TRP A 113 -7.08 24.69 -20.93
C TRP A 113 -7.15 23.17 -21.13
N LYS A 114 -8.21 22.70 -21.78
CA LYS A 114 -8.47 21.26 -22.01
C LYS A 114 -8.39 20.40 -20.74
N GLY A 115 -8.95 20.93 -19.65
CA GLY A 115 -8.92 20.28 -18.34
C GLY A 115 -7.58 20.34 -17.61
N ARG A 116 -6.58 21.03 -18.16
CA ARG A 116 -5.24 21.16 -17.57
C ARG A 116 -4.97 22.56 -17.05
N LYS A 117 -4.28 22.65 -15.93
CA LYS A 117 -3.94 23.91 -15.28
C LYS A 117 -2.70 24.52 -15.94
N ILE A 118 -2.86 25.68 -16.59
CA ILE A 118 -1.76 26.40 -17.24
C ILE A 118 -1.48 27.67 -16.48
N HIS A 119 -0.22 27.85 -16.12
CA HIS A 119 0.27 29.03 -15.42
C HIS A 119 0.57 30.16 -16.40
N TYR A 120 0.28 31.39 -15.96
CA TYR A 120 0.71 32.60 -16.64
C TYR A 120 0.95 33.73 -15.64
N VAL A 121 1.70 34.73 -16.10
CA VAL A 121 1.93 36.01 -15.44
C VAL A 121 1.32 37.11 -16.31
N VAL A 122 0.66 38.07 -15.68
CA VAL A 122 0.12 39.25 -16.37
C VAL A 122 0.56 40.52 -15.65
N GLN A 123 1.01 41.52 -16.41
CA GLN A 123 1.42 42.81 -15.86
C GLN A 123 1.22 43.95 -16.85
N GLY A 124 0.91 45.14 -16.33
CA GLY A 124 0.74 46.36 -17.12
C GLY A 124 -0.63 46.46 -17.79
N GLU A 125 -0.81 47.54 -18.55
CA GLU A 125 -2.02 47.86 -19.29
C GLU A 125 -1.64 48.38 -20.69
N GLY A 126 -2.62 48.51 -21.58
CA GLY A 126 -2.40 48.95 -22.96
C GLY A 126 -2.36 47.79 -23.96
N SER A 127 -1.56 47.91 -25.03
CA SER A 127 -1.56 46.93 -26.11
C SER A 127 -0.99 45.58 -25.65
N PRO A 128 -1.61 44.45 -26.02
CA PRO A 128 -1.22 43.14 -25.50
C PRO A 128 0.08 42.64 -26.12
N VAL A 129 0.96 42.10 -25.28
CA VAL A 129 2.20 41.41 -25.69
C VAL A 129 2.21 40.03 -25.03
N VAL A 130 2.47 38.97 -25.80
CA VAL A 130 2.56 37.60 -25.28
C VAL A 130 3.99 37.09 -25.40
N LEU A 131 4.53 36.60 -24.29
CA LEU A 131 5.87 36.04 -24.17
C LEU A 131 5.76 34.53 -23.99
N ILE A 132 6.40 33.79 -24.89
CA ILE A 132 6.41 32.33 -24.93
C ILE A 132 7.86 31.87 -24.78
N HIS A 133 8.13 31.01 -23.79
CA HIS A 133 9.47 30.48 -23.57
C HIS A 133 9.77 29.26 -24.46
N GLY A 134 11.06 28.96 -24.65
CA GLY A 134 11.53 27.77 -25.35
C GLY A 134 11.74 26.54 -24.45
N PHE A 135 12.38 25.49 -24.97
CA PHE A 135 12.66 24.26 -24.24
C PHE A 135 13.55 24.52 -23.01
N GLY A 136 13.24 23.87 -21.88
CA GLY A 136 14.01 23.97 -20.63
C GLY A 136 13.85 25.30 -19.87
N ALA A 137 12.97 26.19 -20.34
CA ALA A 137 12.69 27.47 -19.70
C ALA A 137 11.27 27.51 -19.09
N SER A 138 10.94 28.66 -18.49
CA SER A 138 9.61 28.99 -17.97
C SER A 138 9.35 30.49 -18.17
N ALA A 139 8.15 30.96 -17.89
CA ALA A 139 7.76 32.38 -17.85
C ALA A 139 8.71 33.21 -16.99
N TYR A 140 9.36 32.58 -16.00
CA TYR A 140 10.38 33.21 -15.16
C TYR A 140 11.55 33.78 -15.98
N HIS A 141 11.90 33.20 -17.14
CA HIS A 141 12.96 33.69 -18.03
C HIS A 141 12.77 35.18 -18.36
N TRP A 142 11.53 35.66 -18.40
CA TRP A 142 11.17 37.02 -18.74
C TRP A 142 11.15 37.99 -17.56
N ARG A 143 11.57 37.58 -16.34
CA ARG A 143 11.48 38.39 -15.11
C ARG A 143 11.99 39.83 -15.23
N TYR A 144 13.05 40.06 -16.01
CA TYR A 144 13.62 41.40 -16.20
C TYR A 144 12.99 42.15 -17.39
N TYR A 145 12.36 41.43 -18.32
CA TYR A 145 11.71 42.02 -19.50
C TYR A 145 10.26 42.43 -19.22
N ILE A 146 9.54 41.65 -18.41
CA ILE A 146 8.13 41.91 -18.10
C ILE A 146 7.93 43.31 -17.52
N PRO A 147 8.69 43.77 -16.50
CA PRO A 147 8.49 45.10 -15.93
C PRO A 147 8.75 46.23 -16.93
N GLU A 148 9.76 46.07 -17.80
CA GLU A 148 10.12 47.08 -18.80
C GLU A 148 9.06 47.19 -19.91
N LEU A 149 8.55 46.06 -20.37
CA LEU A 149 7.46 46.02 -21.36
C LEU A 149 6.13 46.49 -20.75
N ALA A 150 5.87 46.16 -19.49
CA ALA A 150 4.65 46.51 -18.78
C ALA A 150 4.44 48.02 -18.59
N LYS A 151 5.50 48.83 -18.75
CA LYS A 151 5.39 50.31 -18.73
C LYS A 151 4.49 50.86 -19.85
N LYS A 152 4.31 50.11 -20.95
CA LYS A 152 3.55 50.55 -22.14
C LYS A 152 2.54 49.53 -22.66
N HIS A 153 2.68 48.27 -22.24
CA HIS A 153 1.95 47.14 -22.78
C HIS A 153 1.31 46.32 -21.67
N LYS A 154 0.24 45.61 -22.02
CA LYS A 154 -0.29 44.54 -21.19
C LYS A 154 0.44 43.25 -21.54
N VAL A 155 1.39 42.85 -20.70
CA VAL A 155 2.28 41.72 -20.95
C VAL A 155 1.70 40.44 -20.34
N TYR A 156 1.71 39.37 -21.12
CA TYR A 156 1.35 38.02 -20.70
C TYR A 156 2.55 37.10 -20.91
N ALA A 157 3.04 36.43 -19.87
CA ALA A 157 4.06 35.39 -19.98
C ALA A 157 3.48 34.05 -19.57
N ILE A 158 3.60 33.03 -20.41
CA ILE A 158 2.91 31.73 -20.22
C ILE A 158 3.93 30.63 -19.98
N ASP A 159 3.66 29.74 -19.04
CA ASP A 159 4.35 28.46 -18.91
C ASP A 159 3.70 27.42 -19.83
N LEU A 160 4.49 26.89 -20.77
CA LEU A 160 4.03 25.80 -21.63
C LEU A 160 3.71 24.55 -20.79
N LEU A 161 2.77 23.73 -21.27
CA LEU A 161 2.40 22.48 -20.59
C LEU A 161 3.64 21.60 -20.35
N GLY A 162 3.83 21.10 -19.13
CA GLY A 162 5.03 20.37 -18.72
C GLY A 162 6.18 21.24 -18.20
N PHE A 163 6.12 22.57 -18.37
CA PHE A 163 7.17 23.51 -17.96
C PHE A 163 6.70 24.43 -16.82
N GLY A 164 7.66 25.06 -16.14
CA GLY A 164 7.42 25.97 -15.01
C GLY A 164 6.39 25.47 -13.99
N TRP A 165 5.36 26.28 -13.72
CA TRP A 165 4.25 26.01 -12.80
C TRP A 165 3.01 25.46 -13.50
N SER A 166 3.02 25.33 -14.84
CA SER A 166 1.98 24.61 -15.57
C SER A 166 1.99 23.12 -15.22
N GLU A 167 0.81 22.50 -15.32
CA GLU A 167 0.58 21.09 -15.01
C GLU A 167 1.63 20.20 -15.69
N LYS A 168 2.29 19.37 -14.89
CA LYS A 168 3.21 18.36 -15.38
C LYS A 168 2.37 17.22 -15.94
N ALA A 169 2.60 16.86 -17.20
CA ALA A 169 1.97 15.67 -17.74
C ALA A 169 2.41 14.48 -16.86
N ILE A 170 1.44 13.87 -16.18
CA ILE A 170 1.62 12.56 -15.56
C ILE A 170 1.80 11.60 -16.73
N ILE A 171 3.04 11.21 -17.01
CA ILE A 171 3.31 10.11 -17.91
C ILE A 171 3.13 8.86 -17.05
N GLU A 172 2.04 8.13 -17.25
CA GLU A 172 1.94 6.77 -16.73
C GLU A 172 3.09 5.97 -17.34
N TYR A 173 4.07 5.60 -16.52
CA TYR A 173 5.10 4.64 -16.90
C TYR A 173 4.43 3.28 -17.06
N GLY A 174 3.93 2.98 -18.26
CA GLY A 174 3.60 1.62 -18.66
C GLY A 174 4.89 0.79 -18.64
N MET A 175 5.00 -0.13 -17.68
CA MET A 175 6.09 -1.10 -17.60
C MET A 175 6.01 -2.12 -18.74
N GLU A 176 6.33 -1.72 -19.97
CA GLU A 176 6.67 -2.64 -21.08
C GLU A 176 7.83 -2.08 -21.92
N GLY A 177 9.04 -2.05 -21.31
CA GLY A 177 10.38 -2.15 -21.96
C GLY A 177 10.93 -0.97 -22.79
N PRO A 178 12.26 -0.93 -23.08
CA PRO A 178 13.40 -1.20 -22.20
C PRO A 178 14.26 0.07 -21.98
N GLY A 179 14.81 0.23 -20.78
CA GLY A 179 16.00 1.06 -20.54
C GLY A 179 15.73 2.54 -20.24
N GLY A 180 15.98 2.90 -18.99
CA GLY A 180 15.83 4.25 -18.48
C GLY A 180 16.68 5.31 -19.18
N GLY A 181 16.09 6.50 -19.28
CA GLY A 181 16.73 7.71 -19.74
C GLY A 181 15.68 8.62 -20.36
N PHE A 182 15.42 9.75 -19.71
CA PHE A 182 14.70 10.87 -20.33
C PHE A 182 15.57 11.40 -21.48
N LEU A 183 15.50 10.77 -22.65
CA LEU A 183 16.19 11.22 -23.84
C LEU A 183 15.34 12.30 -24.50
N ALA A 184 16.02 13.37 -24.93
CA ALA A 184 15.47 14.58 -25.55
C ALA A 184 14.51 14.34 -26.73
N GLY A 185 14.38 13.11 -27.25
CA GLY A 185 13.47 12.74 -28.34
C GLY A 185 11.98 12.71 -27.96
N ASP A 186 11.62 12.50 -26.68
CA ASP A 186 10.20 12.48 -26.30
C ASP A 186 9.59 13.89 -26.11
N CYS A 187 10.45 14.91 -26.02
CA CYS A 187 10.00 16.30 -26.05
C CYS A 187 9.59 16.76 -27.45
N GLU A 188 10.14 16.18 -28.53
CA GLU A 188 9.67 16.44 -29.89
C GLU A 188 8.22 16.00 -30.07
N ARG A 189 7.78 14.91 -29.42
CA ARG A 189 6.37 14.48 -29.46
C ARG A 189 5.45 15.45 -28.73
N ALA A 190 5.82 15.93 -27.55
CA ALA A 190 5.01 16.90 -26.80
C ALA A 190 4.97 18.29 -27.47
N SER A 191 6.09 18.74 -28.04
CA SER A 191 6.16 20.02 -28.76
C SER A 191 5.49 19.93 -30.14
N SER A 192 5.67 18.85 -30.90
CA SER A 192 4.96 18.65 -32.18
C SER A 192 3.45 18.45 -32.01
N PHE A 193 2.99 17.90 -30.87
CA PHE A 193 1.56 17.87 -30.54
C PHE A 193 1.00 19.27 -30.29
N SER A 194 1.76 20.14 -29.62
CA SER A 194 1.41 21.55 -29.41
C SER A 194 1.32 22.29 -30.76
N TRP A 195 2.36 22.22 -31.61
CA TRP A 195 2.40 22.97 -32.87
C TRP A 195 1.39 22.50 -33.93
N LYS A 196 0.99 21.22 -33.96
CA LYS A 196 -0.07 20.75 -34.87
C LYS A 196 -1.48 21.24 -34.48
N GLN A 197 -1.69 21.60 -33.22
CA GLN A 197 -3.02 21.96 -32.72
C GLN A 197 -3.36 23.45 -32.83
N TYR A 198 -2.40 24.29 -33.22
CA TYR A 198 -2.58 25.74 -33.47
C TYR A 198 -2.78 26.09 -34.96
N ARG A 199 -2.94 25.09 -35.83
CA ARG A 199 -3.16 25.28 -37.27
C ARG A 199 -4.60 24.88 -37.64
N HIS A 200 -5.59 25.61 -37.12
CA HIS A 200 -6.96 25.67 -37.64
C HIS A 200 -7.54 27.05 -37.38
#